data_AF-A0AAJ5LP24-F1
#
_entry.id   AF-A0AAJ5LP24-F1
#
_cell.length_a   1.000
_cell.length_b   1.000
_cell.length_c   1.000
_cell.angle_alpha   90.00
_cell.angle_beta   90.00
_cell.angle_gamma   90.00
#
_symmetry.space_group_name_H-M   'P 1'
#
loop_
_entity.id
_entity.type
_entity.pdbx_description
1 polymer ?
#
loop_
_entity_poly.entity_id
_entity_poly.type
_entity_poly.pdbx_seq_one_letter_code
_entity_poly.pdbx_strand_id
1 'polypeptide(L)'
;MTDTPTGKCTLSDPIPFSGKGKTPIADAYAEAEMMLAEYRHALNDGVGADIDRYELICYPDFMGKKNVGVAYSTELQRVYLLFIGADRPEPDYEPVWLLDQAKELTLLSRTLVVPDQTSNASTFWGGIKRGPIISYRFKLADAPTFINF
;
A
#
# COMPACT_ATOMS: atom_id res chain seq x y z
N MET A 1 18.71 -5.05 38.07
CA MET A 1 19.90 -4.44 37.44
C MET A 1 20.23 -5.33 36.24
N THR A 2 19.68 -5.03 35.05
CA THR A 2 20.30 -4.26 33.93
C THR A 2 21.53 -5.01 33.38
N ASP A 3 21.67 -5.36 32.09
CA ASP A 3 21.29 -4.71 30.83
C ASP A 3 21.14 -5.71 29.66
N THR A 4 20.39 -5.28 28.64
CA THR A 4 20.25 -5.86 27.28
C THR A 4 21.50 -5.59 26.42
N PRO A 5 21.72 -6.34 25.32
CA PRO A 5 22.28 -5.70 24.13
C PRO A 5 21.45 -5.95 22.85
N THR A 6 20.95 -4.83 22.34
CA THR A 6 20.78 -4.37 20.95
C THR A 6 21.23 -5.30 19.82
N GLY A 7 20.33 -5.49 18.85
CA GLY A 7 20.53 -6.30 17.64
C GLY A 7 21.51 -5.73 16.61
N LYS A 8 21.94 -6.62 15.70
CA LYS A 8 22.63 -6.30 14.45
C LYS A 8 22.07 -7.20 13.34
N CYS A 9 21.57 -6.57 12.27
CA CYS A 9 21.30 -7.22 10.99
C CYS A 9 22.62 -7.70 10.36
N THR A 10 22.63 -8.92 9.84
CA THR A 10 23.66 -9.42 8.92
C THR A 10 22.95 -10.03 7.71
N LEU A 11 23.02 -9.36 6.56
CA LEU A 11 22.82 -9.98 5.26
C LEU A 11 24.19 -10.12 4.60
N SER A 12 24.49 -11.33 4.15
CA SER A 12 25.76 -11.86 3.68
C SER A 12 26.44 -11.01 2.58
N ASP A 13 27.78 -11.11 2.52
CA ASP A 13 28.72 -10.27 1.76
C ASP A 13 28.35 -9.91 0.30
N PRO A 14 28.68 -8.67 -0.16
CA PRO A 14 28.40 -8.21 -1.51
C PRO A 14 29.48 -8.67 -2.52
N ILE A 15 29.03 -9.13 -3.69
CA ILE A 15 29.88 -9.32 -4.88
C ILE A 15 30.28 -7.93 -5.41
N PRO A 16 31.56 -7.66 -5.73
CA PRO A 16 32.01 -6.34 -6.13
C PRO A 16 31.65 -6.05 -7.59
N PHE A 17 30.51 -5.41 -7.84
CA PHE A 17 30.24 -4.78 -9.13
C PHE A 17 30.82 -3.36 -9.15
N SER A 18 32.00 -3.25 -9.75
CA SER A 18 32.60 -1.97 -10.14
C SER A 18 31.93 -1.43 -11.39
N GLY A 19 31.02 -0.48 -11.22
CA GLY A 19 30.50 0.36 -12.28
C GLY A 19 29.93 1.63 -11.68
N LYS A 20 30.45 2.80 -12.09
CA LYS A 20 29.83 4.11 -11.80
C LYS A 20 28.48 4.18 -12.52
N GLY A 21 27.46 3.60 -11.92
CA GLY A 21 26.08 3.64 -12.38
C GLY A 21 25.20 3.68 -11.14
N LYS A 22 24.15 4.52 -11.15
CA LYS A 22 23.14 4.53 -10.09
C LYS A 22 22.70 3.07 -9.86
N THR A 23 22.77 2.61 -8.62
CA THR A 23 22.47 1.22 -8.31
C THR A 23 20.99 0.95 -8.58
N PRO A 24 20.58 -0.23 -9.08
CA PRO A 24 19.17 -0.58 -9.32
C PRO A 24 18.27 -0.38 -8.09
N ILE A 25 18.87 -0.45 -6.90
CA ILE A 25 18.24 -0.18 -5.61
C ILE A 25 17.84 1.30 -5.50
N ALA A 26 18.73 2.23 -5.86
CA ALA A 26 18.43 3.66 -5.81
C ALA A 26 17.30 4.05 -6.76
N ASP A 27 17.24 3.43 -7.93
CA ASP A 27 16.17 3.67 -8.90
C ASP A 27 14.81 3.12 -8.40
N ALA A 28 14.81 1.96 -7.73
CA ALA A 28 13.60 1.42 -7.09
C ALA A 28 13.09 2.30 -5.93
N TYR A 29 14.01 2.82 -5.10
CA TYR A 29 13.64 3.78 -4.05
C TYR A 29 13.06 5.08 -4.63
N ALA A 30 13.70 5.63 -5.67
CA ALA A 30 13.21 6.85 -6.32
C ALA A 30 11.81 6.64 -6.94
N GLU A 31 11.57 5.47 -7.53
CA GLU A 31 10.26 5.10 -8.06
C GLU A 31 9.21 4.99 -6.95
N ALA A 32 9.52 4.31 -5.84
CA ALA A 32 8.61 4.18 -4.70
C ALA A 32 8.24 5.56 -4.10
N GLU A 33 9.22 6.46 -3.96
CA GLU A 33 9.00 7.84 -3.49
C GLU A 33 8.09 8.64 -4.45
N MET A 34 8.33 8.53 -5.76
CA MET A 34 7.44 9.16 -6.75
C MET A 34 6.01 8.62 -6.66
N MET A 35 5.86 7.31 -6.44
CA MET A 35 4.56 6.67 -6.32
C MET A 35 3.84 7.06 -5.02
N LEU A 36 4.57 7.21 -3.91
CA LEU A 36 4.02 7.75 -2.67
C LEU A 36 3.46 9.17 -2.85
N ALA A 37 4.13 10.01 -3.65
CA ALA A 37 3.62 11.35 -3.96
C ALA A 37 2.31 11.30 -4.77
N GLU A 38 2.24 10.43 -5.79
CA GLU A 38 1.02 10.18 -6.57
C GLU A 38 -0.14 9.72 -5.68
N TYR A 39 0.11 8.74 -4.81
CA TYR A 39 -0.89 8.20 -3.89
C TYR A 39 -1.33 9.19 -2.82
N ARG A 40 -0.42 10.03 -2.32
CA ARG A 40 -0.77 11.08 -1.36
C ARG A 40 -1.67 12.12 -1.98
N HIS A 41 -1.44 12.49 -3.24
CA HIS A 41 -2.32 13.40 -3.98
C HIS A 41 -3.69 12.78 -4.23
N ALA A 42 -3.74 11.53 -4.70
CA ALA A 42 -4.99 10.82 -4.92
C ALA A 42 -5.79 10.62 -3.63
N LEU A 43 -5.12 10.31 -2.52
CA LEU A 43 -5.74 10.20 -1.21
C LEU A 43 -6.32 11.56 -0.78
N ASN A 44 -5.59 12.66 -0.98
CA ASN A 44 -6.12 14.01 -0.72
C ASN A 44 -7.39 14.31 -1.52
N ASP A 45 -7.42 13.95 -2.80
CA ASP A 45 -8.59 14.11 -3.67
C ASP A 45 -9.76 13.24 -3.20
N GLY A 46 -9.48 11.99 -2.82
CA GLY A 46 -10.48 10.98 -2.49
C GLY A 46 -11.11 11.08 -1.10
N VAL A 47 -10.30 11.34 -0.06
CA VAL A 47 -10.76 11.41 1.34
C VAL A 47 -10.84 12.84 1.87
N GLY A 48 -10.26 13.82 1.17
CA GLY A 48 -10.37 15.24 1.50
C GLY A 48 -9.88 15.56 2.92
N ALA A 49 -10.77 16.13 3.73
CA ALA A 49 -10.46 16.61 5.08
C ALA A 49 -9.95 15.52 6.04
N ASP A 50 -10.19 14.23 5.74
CA ASP A 50 -9.71 13.13 6.57
C ASP A 50 -8.27 12.68 6.24
N ILE A 51 -7.58 13.29 5.27
CA ILE A 51 -6.25 12.82 4.81
C ILE A 51 -5.23 12.64 5.92
N ASP A 52 -5.17 13.57 6.87
CA ASP A 52 -4.19 13.56 7.97
C ASP A 52 -4.40 12.41 8.96
N ARG A 53 -5.54 11.71 8.86
CA ARG A 53 -5.89 10.53 9.68
C ARG A 53 -5.42 9.23 9.05
N TYR A 54 -4.87 9.29 7.84
CA TYR A 54 -4.35 8.12 7.12
C TYR A 54 -2.82 8.10 7.13
N GLU A 55 -2.29 6.94 7.46
CA GLU A 55 -0.93 6.56 7.13
C GLU A 55 -0.90 5.99 5.71
N LEU A 56 0.20 6.21 5.00
CA LEU A 56 0.36 5.79 3.60
C LEU A 56 1.70 5.10 3.42
N ILE A 57 1.66 3.87 2.91
CA ILE A 57 2.84 3.07 2.54
C ILE A 57 2.72 2.62 1.08
N CYS A 58 3.87 2.30 0.47
CA CYS A 58 3.95 1.80 -0.90
C CYS A 58 4.67 0.46 -0.90
N TYR A 59 3.96 -0.60 -1.30
CA TYR A 59 4.54 -1.92 -1.45
C TYR A 59 5.21 -2.06 -2.80
N PRO A 60 6.49 -2.46 -2.86
CA PRO A 60 7.18 -2.66 -4.13
C PRO A 60 6.56 -3.79 -4.95
N ASP A 61 6.01 -4.82 -4.29
CA ASP A 61 5.20 -5.89 -4.86
C ASP A 61 4.06 -6.25 -3.90
N PHE A 62 2.83 -6.25 -4.40
CA PHE A 62 1.64 -6.72 -3.69
C PHE A 62 0.86 -7.61 -4.65
N MET A 63 0.85 -8.91 -4.38
CA MET A 63 0.19 -9.91 -5.22
C MET A 63 0.59 -9.83 -6.72
N GLY A 64 1.88 -9.59 -7.01
CA GLY A 64 2.39 -9.47 -8.37
C GLY A 64 2.10 -8.13 -9.07
N LYS A 65 1.50 -7.16 -8.36
CA LYS A 65 1.37 -5.77 -8.80
C LYS A 65 2.45 -4.93 -8.15
N LYS A 66 3.14 -4.11 -8.94
CA LYS A 66 4.25 -3.28 -8.46
C LYS A 66 3.77 -1.96 -7.90
N ASN A 67 4.49 -1.46 -6.90
CA ASN A 67 4.30 -0.14 -6.30
C ASN A 67 2.85 0.12 -5.88
N VAL A 68 2.21 -0.81 -5.18
CA VAL A 68 0.81 -0.67 -4.72
C VAL A 68 0.77 0.17 -3.46
N GLY A 69 -0.06 1.21 -3.46
CA GLY A 69 -0.26 2.05 -2.29
C GLY A 69 -1.24 1.42 -1.31
N VAL A 70 -0.95 1.52 -0.02
CA VAL A 70 -1.87 1.13 1.06
C VAL A 70 -2.02 2.34 1.98
N ALA A 71 -3.23 2.90 1.99
CA ALA A 71 -3.59 3.96 2.92
C ALA A 71 -4.48 3.38 4.02
N TYR A 72 -4.15 3.58 5.29
CA TYR A 72 -4.92 3.02 6.40
C TYR A 72 -5.12 4.03 7.53
N SER A 73 -6.23 3.88 8.24
CA SER A 73 -6.56 4.66 9.43
C SER A 73 -7.20 3.73 10.45
N THR A 74 -6.52 3.53 11.57
CA THR A 74 -7.09 2.81 12.72
C THR A 74 -8.20 3.62 13.38
N GLU A 75 -8.13 4.96 13.36
CA GLU A 75 -9.19 5.81 13.89
C GLU A 75 -10.51 5.65 13.11
N LEU A 76 -10.43 5.60 11.79
CA LEU A 76 -11.59 5.41 10.89
C LEU A 76 -11.93 3.94 10.61
N GLN A 77 -11.10 3.02 11.09
CA GLN A 77 -11.20 1.58 10.83
C GLN A 77 -11.28 1.24 9.33
N ARG A 78 -10.43 1.90 8.53
CA ARG A 78 -10.50 1.86 7.08
C ARG A 78 -9.13 1.65 6.44
N VAL A 79 -9.12 0.89 5.35
CA VAL A 79 -7.95 0.70 4.49
C VAL A 79 -8.35 0.93 3.03
N TYR A 80 -7.46 1.52 2.26
CA TYR A 80 -7.56 1.63 0.82
C TYR A 80 -6.35 0.96 0.16
N LEU A 81 -6.60 0.12 -0.83
CA LEU A 81 -5.59 -0.25 -1.82
C LEU A 81 -5.65 0.74 -2.97
N LEU A 82 -4.48 1.23 -3.38
CA LEU A 82 -4.31 2.25 -4.40
C LEU A 82 -3.44 1.68 -5.53
N PHE A 83 -4.01 1.64 -6.73
CA PHE A 83 -3.33 1.12 -7.93
C PHE A 83 -3.24 2.22 -8.97
N ILE A 84 -2.11 2.27 -9.67
CA ILE A 84 -1.93 3.13 -10.82
C ILE A 84 -2.30 2.41 -12.12
N GLY A 85 -3.05 3.08 -12.97
CA GLY A 85 -3.45 2.54 -14.27
C GLY A 85 -4.75 1.73 -14.24
N ALA A 86 -5.11 1.17 -15.40
CA ALA A 86 -6.45 0.66 -15.69
C ALA A 86 -6.62 -0.86 -15.51
N ASP A 87 -5.68 -1.54 -14.83
CA ASP A 87 -5.74 -2.99 -14.59
C ASP A 87 -6.81 -3.30 -13.54
N ARG A 88 -8.07 -3.35 -13.98
CA ARG A 88 -9.22 -3.77 -13.18
C ARG A 88 -9.37 -5.30 -13.27
N PRO A 89 -9.74 -6.00 -12.18
CA PRO A 89 -10.29 -7.34 -12.33
C PRO A 89 -11.54 -7.31 -13.22
N GLU A 90 -11.82 -8.40 -13.92
CA GLU A 90 -13.08 -8.57 -14.63
C GLU A 90 -14.25 -8.38 -13.65
N PRO A 91 -15.34 -7.66 -14.02
CA PRO A 91 -16.40 -7.31 -13.07
C PRO A 91 -17.01 -8.50 -12.33
N ASP A 92 -17.20 -9.63 -13.01
CA ASP A 92 -17.76 -10.85 -12.41
C ASP A 92 -16.77 -11.53 -11.44
N TYR A 93 -15.48 -11.28 -11.62
CA TYR A 93 -14.41 -11.79 -10.76
C TYR A 93 -14.02 -10.82 -9.63
N GLU A 94 -14.40 -9.54 -9.74
CA GLU A 94 -14.06 -8.49 -8.78
C GLU A 94 -14.37 -8.86 -7.31
N PRO A 95 -15.53 -9.47 -6.97
CA PRO A 95 -15.79 -9.86 -5.58
C PRO A 95 -14.79 -10.88 -5.04
N VAL A 96 -14.40 -11.86 -5.85
CA VAL A 96 -13.41 -12.88 -5.47
C VAL A 96 -12.03 -12.24 -5.36
N TRP A 97 -11.66 -11.39 -6.33
CA TRP A 97 -10.42 -10.64 -6.31
C TRP A 97 -10.28 -9.79 -5.04
N LEU A 98 -11.34 -9.06 -4.64
CA LEU A 98 -11.38 -8.27 -3.41
C LEU A 98 -11.21 -9.13 -2.16
N LEU A 99 -11.82 -10.32 -2.11
CA LEU A 99 -11.61 -11.26 -1.00
C LEU A 99 -10.16 -11.71 -0.91
N ASP A 100 -9.51 -11.97 -2.04
CA ASP A 100 -8.10 -12.35 -2.05
C ASP A 100 -7.19 -11.19 -1.62
N GLN A 101 -7.49 -9.96 -2.05
CA GLN A 101 -6.78 -8.76 -1.55
C GLN A 101 -6.95 -8.60 -0.02
N ALA A 102 -8.16 -8.81 0.50
CA ALA A 102 -8.45 -8.69 1.93
C ALA A 102 -7.72 -9.76 2.76
N LYS A 103 -7.60 -10.99 2.23
CA LYS A 103 -6.80 -12.05 2.86
C LYS A 103 -5.33 -11.65 2.93
N GLU A 104 -4.75 -11.15 1.83
CA GLU A 104 -3.35 -10.73 1.82
C GLU A 104 -3.10 -9.57 2.78
N LEU A 105 -3.99 -8.56 2.78
CA LEU A 105 -3.94 -7.48 3.75
C LEU A 105 -4.01 -7.98 5.20
N THR A 106 -4.88 -8.96 5.47
CA THR A 106 -5.00 -9.57 6.81
C THR A 106 -3.69 -10.25 7.23
N LEU A 107 -3.02 -10.95 6.31
CA LEU A 107 -1.76 -11.61 6.58
C LEU A 107 -0.63 -10.61 6.85
N LEU A 108 -0.53 -9.55 6.05
CA LEU A 108 0.51 -8.52 6.19
C LEU A 108 0.33 -7.71 7.47
N SER A 109 -0.89 -7.22 7.70
CA SER A 109 -1.21 -6.31 8.81
C SER A 109 -1.46 -7.01 10.15
N ARG A 110 -1.70 -8.34 10.12
CA ARG A 110 -2.12 -9.15 11.27
C ARG A 110 -3.41 -8.66 11.95
N THR A 111 -4.27 -7.96 11.22
CA THR A 111 -5.61 -7.50 11.63
C THR A 111 -6.63 -7.99 10.62
N LEU A 112 -7.85 -8.27 11.07
CA LEU A 112 -8.91 -8.78 10.19
C LEU A 112 -9.37 -7.69 9.22
N VAL A 113 -9.01 -7.82 7.95
CA VAL A 113 -9.43 -6.92 6.87
C VAL A 113 -10.54 -7.57 6.06
N VAL A 114 -11.61 -6.83 5.78
CA VAL A 114 -12.73 -7.29 4.94
C VAL A 114 -13.03 -6.28 3.83
N PRO A 115 -13.47 -6.73 2.64
CA PRO A 115 -13.94 -5.82 1.60
C PRO A 115 -15.10 -4.95 2.13
N ASP A 116 -15.03 -3.65 1.85
CA ASP A 116 -16.05 -2.66 2.28
C ASP A 116 -16.43 -1.76 1.11
N GLN A 117 -16.60 -2.36 -0.07
CA GLN A 117 -17.07 -1.67 -1.27
C GLN A 117 -18.60 -1.58 -1.23
N THR A 118 -19.15 -0.35 -1.21
CA THR A 118 -20.60 -0.12 -1.19
C THR A 118 -21.25 -0.20 -2.58
N SER A 119 -20.47 -0.38 -3.66
CA SER A 119 -20.98 -0.60 -5.01
C SER A 119 -19.90 -1.20 -5.92
N ASN A 120 -20.27 -1.67 -7.11
CA ASN A 120 -19.36 -2.10 -8.19
C ASN A 120 -18.51 -0.94 -8.77
N ALA A 121 -18.53 0.25 -8.16
CA ALA A 121 -17.77 1.41 -8.58
C ALA A 121 -16.42 1.45 -7.84
N SER A 122 -15.39 0.89 -8.46
CA SER A 122 -14.03 1.34 -8.25
C SER A 122 -14.00 2.87 -8.28
N THR A 123 -13.52 3.52 -7.21
CA THR A 123 -13.47 4.98 -7.18
C THR A 123 -12.15 5.43 -7.81
N PHE A 124 -12.25 6.26 -8.84
CA PHE A 124 -11.09 6.87 -9.49
C PHE A 124 -10.77 8.18 -8.77
N TRP A 125 -9.57 8.26 -8.21
CA TRP A 125 -9.03 9.48 -7.63
C TRP A 125 -8.02 10.09 -8.59
N GLY A 126 -7.92 11.43 -8.60
CA GLY A 126 -6.97 12.14 -9.43
C GLY A 126 -5.53 11.76 -9.08
N GLY A 127 -4.77 11.28 -10.07
CA GLY A 127 -3.30 11.24 -9.98
C GLY A 127 -2.68 12.54 -10.49
N ILE A 128 -1.42 12.79 -10.15
CA ILE A 128 -0.67 13.98 -10.52
C ILE A 128 -0.24 13.91 -12.00
N LYS A 129 0.47 12.84 -12.39
CA LYS A 129 1.05 12.70 -13.75
C LYS A 129 0.78 11.36 -14.40
N ARG A 130 0.68 10.30 -13.60
CA ARG A 130 0.69 8.91 -14.10
C ARG A 130 -0.71 8.32 -14.37
N GLY A 131 -1.76 9.13 -14.27
CA GLY A 131 -3.14 8.75 -14.59
C GLY A 131 -4.01 8.60 -13.34
N PRO A 132 -5.29 8.23 -13.49
CA PRO A 132 -6.18 8.05 -12.35
C PRO A 132 -5.69 6.91 -11.46
N ILE A 133 -5.81 7.12 -10.15
CA ILE A 133 -5.57 6.08 -9.14
C ILE A 133 -6.87 5.33 -8.90
N ILE A 134 -6.85 4.02 -9.07
CA ILE A 134 -7.95 3.15 -8.71
C ILE A 134 -7.85 2.87 -7.22
N SER A 135 -8.91 3.19 -6.48
CA SER A 135 -9.00 2.93 -5.05
C SER A 135 -10.03 1.85 -4.73
N TYR A 136 -9.60 0.89 -3.90
CA TYR A 136 -10.47 -0.16 -3.36
C TYR A 136 -10.57 -0.02 -1.85
N ARG A 137 -11.80 0.12 -1.34
CA ARG A 137 -12.06 0.31 0.10
C ARG A 137 -12.24 -1.02 0.83
N PHE A 138 -11.60 -1.10 1.99
CA PHE A 138 -11.67 -2.19 2.95
C PHE A 138 -11.91 -1.64 4.35
N LYS A 139 -12.40 -2.49 5.23
CA LYS A 139 -12.64 -2.20 6.64
C LYS A 139 -11.73 -3.04 7.52
N LEU A 140 -11.20 -2.42 8.57
CA LEU A 140 -10.54 -3.09 9.69
C LEU A 140 -11.63 -3.61 10.64
N ALA A 141 -11.94 -4.90 10.58
CA ALA A 141 -13.13 -5.48 11.19
C ALA A 141 -12.98 -5.76 12.69
N ASP A 142 -11.76 -6.03 13.16
CA ASP A 142 -11.41 -6.27 14.56
C ASP A 142 -11.04 -4.98 15.33
N ALA A 143 -11.16 -3.82 14.68
CA ALA A 143 -10.94 -2.50 15.24
C ALA A 143 -9.58 -2.31 15.95
N PRO A 144 -8.44 -2.57 15.28
CA PRO A 144 -7.12 -2.43 15.87
C PRO A 144 -6.85 -0.97 16.29
N THR A 145 -6.06 -0.82 17.33
CA THR A 145 -5.56 0.49 17.78
C THR A 145 -4.25 0.89 17.12
N PHE A 146 -3.49 -0.09 16.64
CA PHE A 146 -2.26 0.08 15.85
C PHE A 146 -2.14 -1.05 14.83
N ILE A 147 -1.45 -0.79 13.72
CA ILE A 147 -1.12 -1.80 12.70
C ILE A 147 0.39 -1.75 12.48
N ASN A 148 1.01 -2.93 12.40
CA ASN A 148 2.40 -3.07 12.01
C ASN A 148 2.43 -3.79 10.66
N PHE A 149 2.68 -3.02 9.61
CA PHE A 149 2.98 -3.51 8.27
C PHE A 149 4.47 -3.84 8.13
#